data_AF-A0A3Q4G942-F1
#
_entry.id   AF-A0A3Q4G942-F1
#
_cell.length_a   1.000
_cell.length_b   1.000
_cell.length_c   1.000
_cell.angle_alpha   90.00
_cell.angle_beta   90.00
_cell.angle_gamma   90.00
#
_symmetry.space_group_name_H-M   'P 1'
#
loop_
_entity.id
_entity.type
_entity.pdbx_description
1 polymer ?
#
loop_
_entity_poly.entity_id
_entity_poly.type
_entity_poly.pdbx_seq_one_letter_code
_entity_poly.pdbx_strand_id
1 'polypeptide(L)'
;MDHHWVAKAWLSDVGLPQYSQAFHNHLIDGRVLNSLTRRDLERHLNITKKFHQVSLLLGIELLQLLHFDKEARRIQCEHHNVDPLVWTTHRVMKWIRDIDLKEFAESLLNSGVHGAVMVLDPTFNTDTMATVLGISSSKHMVRRHLVEEMKTLIGQAR
;
A
#
# COMPACT_ATOMS: atom_id res chain seq x y z
N MET A 1 16.22 7.20 8.03
CA MET A 1 14.86 7.77 7.87
C MET A 1 14.49 8.47 9.16
N ASP A 2 14.43 9.80 9.15
CA ASP A 2 13.99 10.57 10.32
C ASP A 2 12.45 10.57 10.46
N HIS A 3 11.93 11.12 11.55
CA HIS A 3 10.50 11.15 11.83
C HIS A 3 9.69 12.04 10.87
N HIS A 4 10.29 13.07 10.27
CA HIS A 4 9.61 13.91 9.27
C HIS A 4 9.40 13.12 7.97
N TRP A 5 10.42 12.40 7.53
CA TRP A 5 10.36 11.56 6.34
C TRP A 5 9.35 10.42 6.54
N VAL A 6 9.35 9.76 7.70
CA VAL A 6 8.36 8.72 8.01
C VAL A 6 6.94 9.29 8.01
N ALA A 7 6.71 10.42 8.70
CA ALA A 7 5.39 11.01 8.82
C ALA A 7 4.85 11.57 7.49
N LYS A 8 5.71 12.05 6.58
CA LYS A 8 5.27 12.70 5.32
C LYS A 8 5.42 11.80 4.11
N ALA A 9 6.63 11.29 3.85
CA ALA A 9 6.93 10.55 2.63
C ALA A 9 6.50 9.09 2.75
N TRP A 10 6.95 8.38 3.78
CA TRP A 10 6.65 6.96 3.92
C TRP A 10 5.15 6.67 4.08
N LEU A 11 4.46 7.42 4.93
CA LEU A 11 3.01 7.26 5.09
C LEU A 11 2.25 7.55 3.79
N SER A 12 2.72 8.49 2.98
CA SER A 12 2.17 8.74 1.64
C SER A 12 2.43 7.57 0.69
N ASP A 13 3.63 6.99 0.72
CA ASP A 13 4.00 5.83 -0.08
C ASP A 13 3.14 4.60 0.21
N VAL A 14 2.78 4.36 1.47
CA VAL A 14 1.93 3.23 1.87
C VAL A 14 0.42 3.58 1.82
N GLY A 15 0.06 4.79 1.41
CA GLY A 15 -1.32 5.20 1.20
C GLY A 15 -2.09 5.51 2.49
N LEU A 16 -1.39 5.92 3.55
CA LEU A 16 -1.96 6.29 4.84
C LEU A 16 -1.53 7.68 5.35
N PRO A 17 -1.52 8.74 4.50
CA PRO A 17 -1.06 10.07 4.92
C PRO A 17 -1.93 10.70 6.01
N GLN A 18 -3.17 10.24 6.21
CA GLN A 18 -4.05 10.71 7.29
C GLN A 18 -3.47 10.46 8.70
N TYR A 19 -2.51 9.55 8.85
CA TYR A 19 -1.83 9.30 10.14
C TYR A 19 -0.57 10.15 10.35
N SER A 20 -0.24 11.05 9.42
CA SER A 20 0.97 11.88 9.45
C SER A 20 1.14 12.63 10.77
N GLN A 21 0.08 13.30 11.24
CA GLN A 21 0.15 14.06 12.48
C GLN A 21 0.43 13.17 13.70
N ALA A 22 -0.15 11.97 13.76
CA ALA A 22 0.06 11.04 14.87
C ALA A 22 1.51 10.53 14.90
N PHE A 23 2.05 10.14 13.74
CA PHE A 23 3.46 9.70 13.61
C PHE A 23 4.44 10.82 13.92
N HIS A 24 4.15 12.04 13.46
CA HIS A 24 4.96 13.21 13.74
C HIS A 24 4.99 13.54 15.24
N ASN A 25 3.83 13.59 15.90
CA ASN A 25 3.72 13.91 17.32
C ASN A 25 4.43 12.88 18.22
N HIS A 26 4.46 11.62 17.80
CA HIS A 26 5.15 10.55 18.53
C HIS A 26 6.61 10.34 18.09
N LEU A 27 7.15 11.23 17.25
CA LEU A 27 8.54 11.20 16.77
C LEU A 27 8.96 9.84 16.19
N ILE A 28 8.04 9.21 15.43
CA ILE A 28 8.27 7.87 14.87
C ILE A 28 9.33 7.97 13.76
N ASP A 29 10.59 7.70 14.09
CA ASP A 29 11.69 7.56 13.13
C ASP A 29 11.77 6.13 12.56
N GLY A 30 12.71 5.87 11.64
CA GLY A 30 12.87 4.55 11.03
C GLY A 30 13.21 3.41 12.02
N ARG A 31 13.82 3.71 13.18
CA ARG A 31 14.13 2.70 14.20
C ARG A 31 12.90 2.36 15.01
N VAL A 32 12.14 3.38 15.44
CA VAL A 32 10.88 3.18 16.17
C VAL A 32 9.88 2.45 15.27
N LEU A 33 9.78 2.87 14.01
CA LEU A 33 8.95 2.25 12.99
C LEU A 33 9.19 0.73 12.91
N ASN A 34 10.46 0.30 12.95
CA ASN A 34 10.86 -1.10 12.90
C ASN A 34 10.45 -1.95 14.12
N SER A 35 10.08 -1.29 15.22
CA SER A 35 9.67 -1.92 16.47
C SER A 35 8.17 -1.87 16.74
N LEU A 36 7.40 -1.17 15.89
CA LEU A 36 5.97 -0.98 16.11
C LEU A 36 5.22 -2.32 16.06
N THR A 37 4.48 -2.60 17.12
CA THR A 37 3.55 -3.72 17.16
C THR A 37 2.13 -3.26 16.80
N ARG A 38 1.25 -4.21 16.48
CA ARG A 38 -0.18 -3.93 16.30
C ARG A 38 -0.78 -3.18 17.49
N ARG A 39 -0.37 -3.54 18.72
CA ARG A 39 -0.83 -2.89 19.94
C ARG A 39 -0.40 -1.43 20.02
N ASP A 40 0.80 -1.11 19.53
CA ASP A 40 1.30 0.26 19.53
C ASP A 40 0.57 1.13 18.51
N LEU A 41 0.30 0.58 17.32
CA LEU A 41 -0.53 1.24 16.31
C LEU A 41 -1.91 1.60 16.86
N GLU A 42 -2.53 0.69 17.61
CA GLU A 42 -3.84 0.92 18.20
C GLU A 42 -3.80 1.89 19.38
N ARG A 43 -2.95 1.64 20.38
CA ARG A 43 -2.98 2.37 21.66
C ARG A 43 -2.31 3.73 21.61
N HIS A 44 -1.23 3.87 20.85
CA HIS A 44 -0.43 5.10 20.83
C HIS A 44 -0.74 5.96 19.59
N LEU A 45 -1.01 5.32 18.45
CA LEU A 45 -1.27 6.03 17.19
C LEU A 45 -2.75 6.13 16.82
N ASN A 46 -3.65 5.55 17.63
CA ASN A 46 -5.10 5.54 17.42
C ASN A 46 -5.52 4.95 16.06
N ILE A 47 -4.78 3.96 15.57
CA ILE A 47 -5.05 3.28 14.30
C ILE A 47 -5.86 2.02 14.61
N THR A 48 -7.19 2.17 14.65
CA THR A 48 -8.13 1.10 15.03
C THR A 48 -8.58 0.24 13.84
N LYS A 49 -8.47 0.76 12.61
CA LYS A 49 -8.82 0.00 11.40
C LYS A 49 -7.84 -1.16 11.20
N LYS A 50 -8.32 -2.40 11.37
CA LYS A 50 -7.51 -3.62 11.24
C LYS A 50 -6.72 -3.69 9.93
N PHE A 51 -7.34 -3.31 8.81
CA PHE A 51 -6.67 -3.30 7.51
C PHE A 51 -5.49 -2.31 7.47
N HIS A 52 -5.64 -1.12 8.07
CA HIS A 52 -4.57 -0.13 8.12
C HIS A 52 -3.41 -0.59 9.01
N GLN A 53 -3.71 -1.31 10.10
CA GLN A 53 -2.68 -1.94 10.93
C GLN A 53 -1.88 -2.97 10.14
N VAL A 54 -2.55 -3.86 9.40
CA VAL A 54 -1.90 -4.86 8.53
C VAL A 54 -1.05 -4.18 7.46
N SER A 55 -1.61 -3.18 6.77
CA SER A 55 -0.90 -2.37 5.78
C SER A 55 0.41 -1.79 6.32
N LEU A 56 0.38 -1.13 7.47
CA LEU A 56 1.59 -0.55 8.05
C LEU A 56 2.63 -1.61 8.39
N LEU A 57 2.22 -2.73 8.98
CA LEU A 57 3.13 -3.81 9.35
C LEU A 57 3.78 -4.46 8.12
N LEU A 58 3.03 -4.68 7.03
CA LEU A 58 3.59 -5.20 5.78
C LEU A 58 4.53 -4.19 5.09
N GLY A 59 4.21 -2.89 5.18
CA GLY A 59 5.13 -1.84 4.72
C GLY A 59 6.45 -1.81 5.51
N ILE A 60 6.41 -2.14 6.81
CA ILE A 60 7.60 -2.28 7.67
C ILE A 60 8.39 -3.54 7.31
N GLU A 61 7.70 -4.67 7.12
CA GLU A 61 8.30 -5.91 6.66
C GLU A 61 9.04 -5.73 5.33
N LEU A 62 8.44 -5.02 4.37
CA LEU A 62 9.10 -4.68 3.11
C LEU A 62 10.40 -3.89 3.33
N LEU A 63 10.40 -2.90 4.22
CA LEU A 63 11.61 -2.14 4.53
C LEU A 63 12.73 -3.03 5.10
N GLN A 64 12.38 -4.00 5.94
CA GLN A 64 13.31 -4.98 6.50
C GLN A 64 13.88 -5.90 5.42
N LEU A 65 13.00 -6.46 4.57
CA LEU A 65 13.38 -7.35 3.46
C LEU A 65 14.35 -6.69 2.48
N LEU A 66 14.23 -5.38 2.28
CA LEU A 66 15.07 -4.62 1.36
C LEU A 66 16.28 -3.97 2.02
N HIS A 67 16.53 -4.23 3.30
CA HIS A 67 17.57 -3.54 4.08
C HIS A 67 17.49 -2.00 3.93
N PHE A 68 16.27 -1.48 3.82
CA PHE A 68 15.95 -0.07 3.57
C PHE A 68 16.39 0.52 2.21
N ASP A 69 16.90 -0.31 1.28
CA ASP A 69 17.26 0.08 -0.09
C ASP A 69 16.16 -0.29 -1.10
N LYS A 70 15.08 0.50 -1.09
CA LYS A 70 13.91 0.32 -1.97
C LYS A 70 13.94 1.20 -3.23
N GLU A 71 14.75 2.24 -3.23
CA GLU A 71 14.63 3.34 -4.19
C GLU A 71 15.03 2.92 -5.60
N ALA A 72 16.14 2.18 -5.71
CA ALA A 72 16.62 1.67 -7.00
C ALA A 72 15.56 0.77 -7.68
N ARG A 73 14.91 -0.11 -6.91
CA ARG A 73 13.83 -0.98 -7.41
C ARG A 73 12.60 -0.18 -7.82
N ARG A 74 12.21 0.83 -7.04
CA ARG A 74 11.05 1.70 -7.35
C ARG A 74 11.24 2.46 -8.66
N ILE A 75 12.43 3.01 -8.90
CA ILE A 75 12.76 3.73 -10.14
C ILE A 75 12.56 2.83 -11.37
N GLN A 76 12.99 1.56 -11.29
CA GLN A 76 12.83 0.60 -12.39
C GLN A 76 11.36 0.31 -12.74
N CYS A 77 10.46 0.49 -11.77
CA CYS A 77 9.04 0.15 -11.90
C CYS A 77 8.15 1.36 -12.21
N GLU A 78 8.68 2.59 -12.23
CA GLU A 78 7.87 3.81 -12.35
C GLU A 78 6.95 3.81 -13.58
N HIS A 79 7.46 3.30 -14.69
CA HIS A 79 6.75 3.22 -15.97
C HIS A 79 6.44 1.80 -16.45
N HIS A 80 6.88 0.77 -15.73
CA HIS A 80 6.74 -0.63 -16.13
C HIS A 80 5.95 -1.42 -15.09
N ASN A 81 5.10 -2.35 -15.55
CA ASN A 81 4.29 -3.19 -14.67
C ASN A 81 5.09 -4.40 -14.14
N VAL A 82 6.22 -4.11 -13.48
CA VAL A 82 7.15 -5.11 -12.93
C VAL A 82 7.32 -4.89 -11.42
N ASP A 83 7.73 -5.95 -10.73
CA ASP A 83 8.04 -5.95 -9.29
C ASP A 83 6.99 -5.21 -8.43
N PRO A 84 5.72 -5.70 -8.41
CA PRO A 84 4.65 -5.06 -7.67
C PRO A 84 4.92 -4.97 -6.17
N LEU A 85 5.86 -5.76 -5.62
CA LEU A 85 6.20 -5.76 -4.21
C LEU A 85 6.64 -4.36 -3.71
N VAL A 86 7.39 -3.61 -4.52
CA VAL A 86 7.94 -2.31 -4.11
C VAL A 86 7.03 -1.12 -4.43
N TRP A 87 5.86 -1.36 -5.02
CA TRP A 87 4.97 -0.30 -5.48
C TRP A 87 4.43 0.53 -4.32
N THR A 88 4.52 1.84 -4.47
CA THR A 88 3.80 2.79 -3.62
C THR A 88 2.31 2.80 -3.99
N THR A 89 1.45 3.31 -3.12
CA THR A 89 0.04 3.56 -3.45
C THR A 89 -0.10 4.41 -4.71
N HIS A 90 0.77 5.41 -4.90
CA HIS A 90 0.78 6.23 -6.12
C HIS A 90 1.05 5.39 -7.38
N ARG A 91 1.97 4.43 -7.30
CA ARG A 91 2.26 3.52 -8.41
C ARG A 91 1.10 2.56 -8.69
N VAL A 92 0.40 2.09 -7.65
CA VAL A 92 -0.84 1.31 -7.79
C VAL A 92 -1.94 2.14 -8.44
N MET A 93 -2.13 3.40 -8.01
CA MET A 93 -3.09 4.32 -8.64
C MET A 93 -2.77 4.58 -10.11
N LYS A 94 -1.49 4.75 -10.46
CA LYS A 94 -1.06 4.85 -11.85
C LYS A 94 -1.46 3.61 -12.64
N TRP A 95 -1.18 2.42 -12.12
CA TRP A 95 -1.58 1.17 -12.76
C TRP A 95 -3.10 1.07 -12.96
N ILE A 96 -3.91 1.41 -11.96
CA ILE A 96 -5.38 1.47 -12.09
C ILE A 96 -5.83 2.40 -13.22
N ARG A 97 -5.17 3.55 -13.40
CA ARG A 97 -5.44 4.46 -14.52
C ARG A 97 -5.01 3.86 -15.87
N ASP A 98 -3.85 3.20 -15.89
CA ASP A 98 -3.27 2.59 -17.09
C ASP A 98 -4.11 1.40 -17.61
N ILE A 99 -4.88 0.72 -16.74
CA ILE A 99 -5.80 -0.36 -17.11
C ILE A 99 -7.24 0.12 -17.34
N ASP A 100 -7.44 1.40 -17.69
CA ASP A 100 -8.74 2.01 -17.98
C ASP A 100 -9.74 2.07 -16.80
N LEU A 101 -9.27 1.98 -15.56
CA LEU A 101 -10.08 2.08 -14.34
C LEU A 101 -9.91 3.42 -13.61
N LYS A 102 -9.55 4.49 -14.35
CA LYS A 102 -9.20 5.81 -13.79
C LYS A 102 -10.25 6.44 -12.87
N GLU A 103 -11.53 6.17 -13.10
CA GLU A 103 -12.63 6.70 -12.27
C GLU A 103 -12.61 6.16 -10.82
N PHE A 104 -11.92 5.05 -10.58
CA PHE A 104 -11.80 4.41 -9.28
C PHE A 104 -10.46 4.69 -8.58
N ALA A 105 -9.49 5.30 -9.28
CA ALA A 105 -8.11 5.40 -8.80
C ALA A 105 -8.00 6.20 -7.49
N GLU A 106 -8.76 7.29 -7.36
CA GLU A 106 -8.73 8.16 -6.17
C GLU A 106 -9.23 7.45 -4.90
N SER A 107 -9.99 6.36 -5.02
CA SER A 107 -10.43 5.55 -3.88
C SER A 107 -9.27 4.87 -3.14
N LEU A 108 -8.09 4.78 -3.76
CA LEU A 108 -6.89 4.25 -3.10
C LEU A 108 -6.25 5.26 -2.13
N LEU A 109 -6.57 6.55 -2.21
CA LEU A 109 -6.12 7.52 -1.23
C LEU A 109 -6.65 7.16 0.16
N ASN A 110 -5.77 7.18 1.15
CA ASN A 110 -6.08 6.83 2.55
C ASN A 110 -6.51 5.36 2.76
N SER A 111 -6.38 4.50 1.76
CA SER A 111 -6.82 3.10 1.83
C SER A 111 -5.82 2.17 2.51
N GLY A 112 -4.52 2.48 2.43
CA GLY A 112 -3.44 1.55 2.81
C GLY A 112 -3.03 0.54 1.72
N VAL A 113 -3.65 0.57 0.54
CA VAL A 113 -3.27 -0.36 -0.53
C VAL A 113 -1.96 0.09 -1.18
N HIS A 114 -0.94 -0.78 -1.10
CA HIS A 114 0.36 -0.63 -1.74
C HIS A 114 0.93 -2.03 -2.07
N GLY A 115 2.11 -2.07 -2.68
CA GLY A 115 2.74 -3.28 -3.21
C GLY A 115 2.92 -4.42 -2.20
N ALA A 116 3.42 -4.11 -1.00
CA ALA A 116 3.60 -5.11 0.05
C ALA A 116 2.28 -5.76 0.47
N VAL A 117 1.20 -4.98 0.56
CA VAL A 117 -0.15 -5.54 0.81
C VAL A 117 -0.59 -6.45 -0.33
N MET A 118 -0.40 -6.02 -1.58
CA MET A 118 -0.81 -6.79 -2.75
C MET A 118 -0.07 -8.14 -2.87
N VAL A 119 1.22 -8.17 -2.51
CA VAL A 119 2.09 -9.34 -2.72
C VAL A 119 2.20 -10.21 -1.47
N LEU A 120 2.42 -9.62 -0.29
CA LEU A 120 2.73 -10.35 0.94
C LEU A 120 1.50 -10.75 1.77
N ASP A 121 0.36 -10.05 1.63
CA ASP A 121 -0.86 -10.44 2.35
C ASP A 121 -1.56 -11.62 1.63
N PRO A 122 -1.61 -12.82 2.23
CA PRO A 122 -2.25 -13.98 1.60
C PRO A 122 -3.77 -13.81 1.49
N THR A 123 -4.36 -12.92 2.28
CA THR A 123 -5.81 -12.65 2.28
C THR A 123 -6.20 -11.57 1.27
N PHE A 124 -5.25 -10.76 0.81
CA PHE A 124 -5.51 -9.72 -0.18
C PHE A 124 -5.71 -10.33 -1.57
N ASN A 125 -6.87 -10.04 -2.16
CA ASN A 125 -7.31 -10.59 -3.44
C ASN A 125 -8.09 -9.53 -4.25
N THR A 126 -8.53 -9.91 -5.45
CA THR A 126 -9.27 -8.99 -6.34
C THR A 126 -10.59 -8.52 -5.75
N ASP A 127 -11.28 -9.32 -4.94
CA ASP A 127 -12.51 -8.88 -4.29
C ASP A 127 -12.24 -7.76 -3.29
N THR A 128 -11.14 -7.87 -2.53
CA THR A 128 -10.70 -6.84 -1.59
C THR A 128 -10.31 -5.56 -2.33
N MET A 129 -9.52 -5.68 -3.41
CA MET A 129 -9.17 -4.54 -4.27
C MET A 129 -10.42 -3.86 -4.84
N ALA A 130 -11.38 -4.63 -5.37
CA ALA A 130 -12.62 -4.09 -5.93
C ALA A 130 -13.47 -3.36 -4.87
N THR A 131 -13.52 -3.87 -3.64
CA THR A 131 -14.17 -3.20 -2.51
C THR A 131 -13.48 -1.89 -2.16
N VAL A 132 -12.15 -1.85 -2.11
CA VAL A 132 -11.39 -0.60 -1.86
C VAL A 132 -11.64 0.43 -2.98
N LEU A 133 -11.65 -0.02 -4.23
CA LEU A 133 -11.94 0.81 -5.41
C LEU A 133 -13.40 1.26 -5.51
N GLY A 134 -14.30 0.78 -4.63
CA GLY A 134 -15.73 1.11 -4.70
C GLY A 134 -16.44 0.50 -5.93
N ILE A 135 -15.90 -0.56 -6.52
CA ILE A 135 -16.49 -1.23 -7.68
C ILE A 135 -17.60 -2.16 -7.18
N SER A 136 -18.86 -1.75 -7.40
CA SER A 136 -20.06 -2.55 -7.09
C SER A 136 -19.97 -3.98 -7.62
N SER A 137 -20.51 -4.94 -6.87
CA SER A 137 -20.63 -6.35 -7.28
C SER A 137 -21.46 -6.52 -8.57
N SER A 138 -22.35 -5.57 -8.88
CA SER A 138 -23.15 -5.56 -10.11
C SER A 138 -22.37 -5.15 -11.36
N LYS A 139 -21.19 -4.51 -11.24
CA LYS A 139 -20.33 -4.12 -12.37
C LYS A 139 -19.48 -5.30 -12.85
N HIS A 140 -20.13 -6.38 -13.31
CA HIS A 140 -19.47 -7.66 -13.63
C HIS A 140 -18.31 -7.54 -14.64
N MET A 141 -18.48 -6.75 -15.71
CA MET A 141 -17.43 -6.55 -16.72
C MET A 141 -16.20 -5.87 -16.13
N VAL A 142 -16.39 -4.83 -15.31
CA VAL A 142 -15.31 -4.09 -14.65
C VAL A 142 -14.56 -4.99 -13.67
N ARG A 143 -15.29 -5.80 -12.89
CA ARG A 143 -14.67 -6.75 -11.95
C ARG A 143 -13.89 -7.84 -12.68
N ARG A 144 -14.42 -8.36 -13.79
CA ARG A 144 -13.72 -9.34 -14.63
C ARG A 144 -12.43 -8.77 -15.21
N HIS A 145 -12.48 -7.55 -15.74
CA HIS A 145 -11.30 -6.83 -16.22
C HIS A 145 -10.23 -6.69 -15.13
N LEU A 146 -10.63 -6.23 -13.93
CA LEU A 146 -9.71 -6.13 -12.79
C LEU A 146 -9.08 -7.48 -12.40
N VAL A 147 -9.83 -8.58 -12.48
CA VAL A 147 -9.30 -9.93 -12.22
C VAL A 147 -8.21 -10.31 -13.22
N GLU A 148 -8.46 -10.09 -14.51
CA GLU A 148 -7.52 -10.42 -15.59
C GLU A 148 -6.23 -9.59 -15.47
N GLU A 149 -6.37 -8.29 -15.17
CA GLU A 149 -5.24 -7.37 -14.96
C GLU A 149 -4.44 -7.69 -13.69
N MET A 150 -5.11 -7.95 -12.55
CA MET A 150 -4.41 -8.34 -11.31
C MET A 150 -3.69 -9.67 -11.46
N LYS A 151 -4.28 -10.64 -12.18
CA LYS A 151 -3.63 -11.92 -12.47
C LYS A 151 -2.36 -11.72 -13.28
N THR A 152 -2.39 -10.83 -14.27
CA THR A 152 -1.22 -10.49 -15.09
C THR A 152 -0.12 -9.81 -14.27
N LEU A 153 -0.50 -8.88 -13.39
CA LEU A 153 0.45 -8.13 -12.56
C LEU A 153 1.08 -8.97 -11.44
N ILE A 154 0.26 -9.68 -10.66
CA ILE A 154 0.68 -10.37 -9.44
C ILE A 154 1.10 -11.80 -9.72
N GLY A 155 0.58 -12.44 -10.78
CA GLY A 155 0.87 -13.84 -11.10
C GLY A 155 2.35 -14.11 -11.44
N GLN A 156 3.14 -13.07 -11.74
CA GLN A 156 4.59 -13.19 -11.92
C GLN A 156 5.40 -12.92 -10.63
N ALA A 157 4.75 -12.43 -9.58
CA ALA A 157 5.37 -11.95 -8.35
C ALA A 157 5.08 -12.82 -7.12
N ARG A 158 4.17 -13.80 -7.24
CA ARG A 158 3.83 -14.80 -6.21
C ARG A 158 4.30 -16.20 -6.63
#